data_AF-A0A951SWR9-F1
#
_entry.id   AF-A0A951SWR9-F1
#
_cell.length_a   1.000
_cell.length_b   1.000
_cell.length_c   1.000
_cell.angle_alpha   90.00
_cell.angle_beta   90.00
_cell.angle_gamma   90.00
#
_symmetry.space_group_name_H-M   'P 1'
#
loop_
_entity.id
_entity.type
_entity.pdbx_description
1 polymer ?
#
loop_
_entity_poly.entity_id
_entity_poly.type
_entity_poly.pdbx_seq_one_letter_code
_entity_poly.pdbx_strand_id
1 'polypeptide(L)'
;MRKLAVFALMTAFFAAYNVEAVTYNLFVHGLSKQSHCGTISGVNSATTDVNNYWGGAVTGLSNVRYIGFAENAANGAFSWSTCGAQTQFSQALQTFCKGSNNCNIYTHSTGGLVASYYFSKYNPAGVNINRIQLMANAAGGSELATKPGWLQYLVVGLKSDNTVVKSVTPTAARSSHDHNTANGRILYTTAGEKGGAASAFLPGEDDGVVANHSLCNIKAVADVDIFCTKGNATMSEKCGFLWKDTCYYYRWAPTRTVGSYSGDNHEASKKHYNKR
;
A
#
# COMPACT_ATOMS: atom_id res chain seq x y z
N MET A 1 -52.91 7.88 52.44
CA MET A 1 -51.51 7.93 51.95
C MET A 1 -51.19 6.64 51.20
N ARG A 2 -51.47 6.53 49.88
CA ARG A 2 -51.07 5.35 49.06
C ARG A 2 -51.45 5.52 47.57
N LYS A 3 -51.06 6.63 46.93
CA LYS A 3 -51.28 6.82 45.47
C LYS A 3 -50.23 7.75 44.83
N LEU A 4 -48.93 7.50 45.02
CA LEU A 4 -47.87 8.34 44.41
C LEU A 4 -46.58 7.56 44.10
N ALA A 5 -46.66 6.30 43.66
CA ALA A 5 -45.44 5.51 43.41
C ALA A 5 -45.49 4.61 42.16
N VAL A 6 -46.09 5.07 41.06
CA VAL A 6 -46.10 4.28 39.79
C VAL A 6 -45.70 5.11 38.55
N PHE A 7 -45.25 6.36 38.70
CA PHE A 7 -44.87 7.22 37.57
C PHE A 7 -43.36 7.52 37.46
N ALA A 8 -42.50 6.60 37.89
CA ALA A 8 -41.04 6.77 37.81
C ALA A 8 -40.33 5.53 37.22
N LEU A 9 -40.94 4.86 36.24
CA LEU A 9 -40.36 3.68 35.60
C LEU A 9 -40.55 3.62 34.07
N MET A 10 -40.63 4.78 33.41
CA MET A 10 -40.79 4.87 31.94
C MET A 10 -39.82 5.86 31.26
N THR A 11 -38.72 6.24 31.92
CA THR A 11 -37.70 7.14 31.33
C THR A 11 -36.29 6.54 31.37
N ALA A 12 -36.19 5.23 31.13
CA ALA A 12 -34.95 4.58 30.73
C ALA A 12 -35.14 3.96 29.34
N PHE A 13 -35.61 4.76 28.39
CA PHE A 13 -35.34 4.46 26.99
C PHE A 13 -33.84 4.65 26.82
N PHE A 14 -33.10 3.55 26.94
CA PHE A 14 -31.76 3.45 26.39
C PHE A 14 -31.86 3.93 24.95
N ALA A 15 -31.38 5.15 24.66
CA ALA A 15 -30.93 5.49 23.34
C ALA A 15 -29.70 4.60 23.08
N ALA A 16 -29.96 3.33 22.74
CA ALA A 16 -29.00 2.49 22.06
C ALA A 16 -28.77 3.18 20.72
N TYR A 17 -27.82 4.12 20.70
CA TYR A 17 -27.20 4.53 19.46
C TYR A 17 -26.67 3.24 18.84
N ASN A 18 -27.32 2.78 17.78
CA ASN A 18 -26.79 1.71 16.95
C ASN A 18 -25.46 2.23 16.41
N VAL A 19 -24.36 1.88 17.08
CA VAL A 19 -23.03 2.06 16.53
C VAL A 19 -22.88 0.97 15.49
N GLU A 20 -23.45 1.20 14.32
CA GLU A 20 -23.30 0.28 13.19
C GLU A 20 -21.83 0.18 12.81
N ALA A 21 -21.35 -1.04 12.61
CA ALA A 21 -20.00 -1.31 12.16
C ALA A 21 -19.78 -0.70 10.77
N VAL A 22 -18.91 0.30 10.66
CA VAL A 22 -18.56 0.91 9.36
C VAL A 22 -17.33 0.22 8.79
N THR A 23 -17.36 -0.11 7.50
CA THR A 23 -16.14 -0.49 6.77
C THR A 23 -15.55 0.73 6.07
N TYR A 24 -14.35 1.14 6.48
CA TYR A 24 -13.59 2.20 5.83
C TYR A 24 -12.67 1.63 4.75
N ASN A 25 -12.52 2.37 3.66
CA ASN A 25 -11.60 2.03 2.58
C ASN A 25 -10.43 3.01 2.62
N LEU A 26 -9.30 2.57 3.17
CA LEU A 26 -8.11 3.39 3.35
C LEU A 26 -7.24 3.31 2.09
N PHE A 27 -6.99 4.44 1.45
CA PHE A 27 -6.19 4.58 0.24
C PHE A 27 -4.87 5.27 0.59
N VAL A 28 -3.81 4.46 0.75
CA VAL A 28 -2.47 4.92 1.10
C VAL A 28 -1.69 5.24 -0.16
N HIS A 29 -1.35 6.51 -0.33
CA HIS A 29 -0.59 6.95 -1.50
C HIS A 29 0.86 6.42 -1.48
N GLY A 30 1.56 6.59 -2.59
CA GLY A 30 2.98 6.28 -2.72
C GLY A 30 3.82 7.48 -3.13
N LEU A 31 4.98 7.19 -3.75
CA LEU A 31 5.94 8.22 -4.16
C LEU A 31 5.28 9.31 -4.99
N SER A 32 5.59 10.55 -4.68
CA SER A 32 4.89 11.73 -5.20
C SER A 32 5.81 12.95 -5.22
N LYS A 33 5.47 13.94 -6.05
CA LYS A 33 6.26 15.16 -6.29
C LYS A 33 6.02 16.27 -5.25
N GLN A 34 4.99 16.09 -4.44
CA GLN A 34 4.47 17.07 -3.49
C GLN A 34 3.85 16.35 -2.31
N SER A 35 3.76 17.04 -1.18
CA SER A 35 3.20 16.48 0.04
C SER A 35 1.72 16.14 -0.15
N HIS A 36 1.32 14.96 0.27
CA HIS A 36 -0.10 14.59 0.37
C HIS A 36 -0.57 14.55 1.83
N CYS A 37 0.25 15.07 2.76
CA CYS A 37 -0.05 15.05 4.18
C CYS A 37 -1.41 15.70 4.48
N GLY A 38 -2.24 14.99 5.21
CA GLY A 38 -3.54 15.46 5.69
C GLY A 38 -3.62 15.43 7.22
N THR A 39 -4.71 15.98 7.75
CA THR A 39 -5.03 15.88 9.17
C THR A 39 -5.97 14.71 9.42
N ILE A 40 -5.61 13.83 10.36
CA ILE A 40 -6.45 12.73 10.84
C ILE A 40 -6.82 12.99 12.30
N SER A 41 -8.01 13.56 12.52
CA SER A 41 -8.49 13.96 13.86
C SER A 41 -9.73 13.18 14.33
N GLY A 42 -10.31 12.35 13.46
CA GLY A 42 -11.51 11.58 13.76
C GLY A 42 -12.08 10.89 12.53
N VAL A 43 -13.17 10.13 12.70
CA VAL A 43 -13.75 9.30 11.63
C VAL A 43 -14.21 10.09 10.39
N ASN A 44 -14.46 11.39 10.53
CA ASN A 44 -14.88 12.29 9.44
C ASN A 44 -13.70 12.96 8.69
N SER A 45 -12.46 12.73 9.12
CA SER A 45 -11.26 13.30 8.51
C SER A 45 -10.77 12.50 7.29
N ALA A 46 -9.72 12.98 6.60
CA ALA A 46 -9.07 12.30 5.47
C ALA A 46 -9.99 11.96 4.28
N THR A 47 -11.07 12.71 4.04
CA THR A 47 -12.01 12.47 2.93
C THR A 47 -11.55 13.08 1.59
N THR A 48 -10.55 13.95 1.62
CA THR A 48 -10.04 14.66 0.44
C THR A 48 -8.75 14.01 -0.06
N ASP A 49 -8.68 13.73 -1.36
CA ASP A 49 -7.44 13.35 -2.04
C ASP A 49 -6.55 14.58 -2.19
N VAL A 50 -5.82 14.90 -1.11
CA VAL A 50 -4.91 16.05 -1.05
C VAL A 50 -4.00 16.00 -2.27
N ASN A 51 -3.88 17.11 -3.00
CA ASN A 51 -2.97 17.20 -4.13
C ASN A 51 -3.22 16.17 -5.25
N ASN A 52 -4.44 15.63 -5.32
CA ASN A 52 -4.96 14.77 -6.38
C ASN A 52 -4.05 13.58 -6.71
N TYR A 53 -3.58 12.86 -5.68
CA TYR A 53 -2.73 11.69 -5.91
C TYR A 53 -3.49 10.61 -6.69
N TRP A 54 -4.70 10.31 -6.27
CA TRP A 54 -5.50 9.22 -6.83
C TRP A 54 -6.19 9.62 -8.13
N GLY A 55 -6.28 10.93 -8.45
CA GLY A 55 -6.65 11.37 -9.80
C GLY A 55 -8.06 10.96 -10.23
N GLY A 56 -8.96 10.74 -9.26
CA GLY A 56 -10.29 10.20 -9.51
C GLY A 56 -10.33 8.70 -9.87
N ALA A 57 -9.22 7.97 -9.73
CA ALA A 57 -9.19 6.52 -9.97
C ALA A 57 -10.09 5.74 -9.00
N VAL A 58 -10.36 6.29 -7.81
CA VAL A 58 -11.20 5.67 -6.78
C VAL A 58 -12.66 6.06 -7.00
N THR A 59 -13.45 5.11 -7.52
CA THR A 59 -14.88 5.29 -7.82
C THR A 59 -15.73 4.17 -7.21
N GLY A 60 -16.98 4.48 -6.86
CA GLY A 60 -17.97 3.48 -6.45
C GLY A 60 -17.78 2.87 -5.06
N LEU A 61 -16.96 3.50 -4.21
CA LEU A 61 -16.76 3.08 -2.82
C LEU A 61 -17.32 4.13 -1.85
N SER A 62 -17.92 3.65 -0.77
CA SER A 62 -18.28 4.47 0.39
C SER A 62 -17.13 4.54 1.39
N ASN A 63 -17.19 5.51 2.32
CA ASN A 63 -16.26 5.62 3.45
C ASN A 63 -14.76 5.61 3.06
N VAL A 64 -14.44 6.24 1.93
CA VAL A 64 -13.07 6.37 1.43
C VAL A 64 -12.27 7.34 2.30
N ARG A 65 -11.05 6.96 2.66
CA ARG A 65 -10.10 7.79 3.40
C ARG A 65 -8.76 7.79 2.70
N TYR A 66 -8.25 8.98 2.35
CA TYR A 66 -6.98 9.16 1.67
C TYR A 66 -5.88 9.41 2.68
N ILE A 67 -4.95 8.46 2.76
CA ILE A 67 -3.86 8.49 3.74
C ILE A 67 -2.61 8.95 3.01
N GLY A 68 -2.29 10.22 3.23
CA GLY A 68 -1.19 10.93 2.58
C GLY A 68 -0.06 11.29 3.53
N PHE A 69 1.17 11.40 3.02
CA PHE A 69 2.37 11.78 3.74
C PHE A 69 3.24 12.72 2.90
N ALA A 70 4.20 13.38 3.54
CA ALA A 70 5.11 14.32 2.89
C ALA A 70 6.21 13.59 2.11
N GLU A 71 6.52 14.12 0.93
CA GLU A 71 7.57 13.67 0.02
C GLU A 71 8.98 13.88 0.57
N ASN A 72 9.13 14.80 1.52
CA ASN A 72 10.39 15.18 2.15
C ASN A 72 10.46 14.83 3.65
N ALA A 73 9.55 13.96 4.14
CA ALA A 73 9.54 13.55 5.54
C ALA A 73 10.89 12.92 5.95
N ALA A 74 11.40 13.25 7.13
CA ALA A 74 12.65 12.67 7.65
C ALA A 74 12.54 11.14 7.73
N ASN A 75 13.51 10.39 7.22
CA ASN A 75 13.48 8.92 7.06
C ASN A 75 12.48 8.37 6.03
N GLY A 76 11.93 9.23 5.16
CA GLY A 76 11.15 8.82 3.98
C GLY A 76 9.92 7.96 4.33
N ALA A 77 9.78 6.80 3.68
CA ALA A 77 8.66 5.87 3.88
C ALA A 77 8.59 5.26 5.30
N PHE A 78 9.66 5.39 6.10
CA PHE A 78 9.74 4.88 7.47
C PHE A 78 9.55 6.01 8.51
N SER A 79 9.19 7.20 8.06
CA SER A 79 9.10 8.40 8.90
C SER A 79 7.97 8.34 9.93
N TRP A 80 8.32 8.67 11.18
CA TRP A 80 7.39 8.95 12.28
C TRP A 80 7.27 10.44 12.62
N SER A 81 7.72 11.32 11.72
CA SER A 81 7.44 12.77 11.85
C SER A 81 5.94 13.05 11.68
N THR A 82 5.47 14.26 11.99
CA THR A 82 4.03 14.63 11.92
C THR A 82 3.37 14.30 10.56
N CYS A 83 4.09 14.54 9.46
CA CYS A 83 3.67 14.18 8.11
C CYS A 83 4.40 12.95 7.55
N GLY A 84 4.97 12.12 8.43
CA GLY A 84 5.66 10.91 8.06
C GLY A 84 4.71 9.78 7.69
N ALA A 85 5.14 8.94 6.74
CA ALA A 85 4.32 7.85 6.23
C ALA A 85 3.84 6.87 7.32
N GLN A 86 4.69 6.54 8.29
CA GLN A 86 4.33 5.63 9.38
C GLN A 86 3.39 6.30 10.40
N THR A 87 3.59 7.58 10.70
CA THR A 87 2.67 8.35 11.56
C THR A 87 1.27 8.40 10.96
N GLN A 88 1.16 8.81 9.70
CA GLN A 88 -0.11 8.96 9.00
C GLN A 88 -0.83 7.61 8.86
N PHE A 89 -0.09 6.56 8.52
CA PHE A 89 -0.64 5.21 8.43
C PHE A 89 -1.10 4.69 9.80
N SER A 90 -0.28 4.84 10.85
CA SER A 90 -0.64 4.43 12.21
C SER A 90 -1.89 5.17 12.72
N GLN A 91 -1.94 6.49 12.54
CA GLN A 91 -3.09 7.30 12.93
C GLN A 91 -4.36 6.85 12.20
N ALA A 92 -4.28 6.61 10.90
CA ALA A 92 -5.41 6.09 10.12
C ALA A 92 -5.92 4.76 10.70
N LEU A 93 -5.03 3.82 11.00
CA LEU A 93 -5.42 2.54 11.60
C LEU A 93 -6.10 2.71 12.95
N GLN A 94 -5.56 3.59 13.81
CA GLN A 94 -6.13 3.84 15.14
C GLN A 94 -7.47 4.59 15.09
N THR A 95 -7.66 5.46 14.09
CA THR A 95 -8.88 6.25 13.95
C THR A 95 -10.01 5.49 13.26
N PHE A 96 -9.72 4.75 12.18
CA PHE A 96 -10.76 4.19 11.32
C PHE A 96 -11.00 2.70 11.53
N CYS A 97 -10.01 1.95 12.05
CA CYS A 97 -10.07 0.48 12.05
C CYS A 97 -10.35 -0.14 13.43
N LYS A 98 -10.72 0.65 14.45
CA LYS A 98 -10.93 0.16 15.83
C LYS A 98 -12.41 0.09 16.21
N GLY A 99 -12.68 -0.55 17.34
CA GLY A 99 -14.03 -0.71 17.87
C GLY A 99 -14.82 -1.68 17.00
N SER A 100 -16.02 -1.29 16.59
CA SER A 100 -16.84 -2.06 15.65
C SER A 100 -16.45 -1.84 14.17
N ASN A 101 -15.57 -0.87 13.87
CA ASN A 101 -15.21 -0.55 12.50
C ASN A 101 -14.23 -1.58 11.91
N ASN A 102 -14.31 -1.77 10.61
CA ASN A 102 -13.38 -2.60 9.83
C ASN A 102 -12.69 -1.75 8.76
N CYS A 103 -11.52 -2.19 8.30
CA CYS A 103 -10.79 -1.52 7.23
C CYS A 103 -10.42 -2.46 6.08
N ASN A 104 -10.66 -1.98 4.86
CA ASN A 104 -9.90 -2.41 3.70
C ASN A 104 -8.78 -1.40 3.47
N ILE A 105 -7.56 -1.90 3.25
CA ILE A 105 -6.37 -1.07 3.02
C ILE A 105 -5.92 -1.31 1.59
N TYR A 106 -5.88 -0.25 0.81
CA TYR A 106 -5.42 -0.23 -0.56
C TYR A 106 -4.23 0.71 -0.62
N THR A 107 -3.11 0.19 -1.10
CA THR A 107 -1.90 0.99 -1.25
C THR A 107 -1.48 1.02 -2.70
N HIS A 108 -0.80 2.09 -3.08
CA HIS A 108 -0.19 2.21 -4.40
C HIS A 108 1.29 2.53 -4.27
N SER A 109 2.13 1.95 -5.14
CA SER A 109 3.55 2.33 -5.22
C SER A 109 4.25 2.16 -3.86
N THR A 110 4.93 3.20 -3.37
CA THR A 110 5.57 3.23 -2.03
C THR A 110 4.61 3.00 -0.87
N GLY A 111 3.31 3.25 -1.01
CA GLY A 111 2.33 2.89 0.01
C GLY A 111 2.37 1.39 0.33
N GLY A 112 2.77 0.56 -0.65
CA GLY A 112 3.04 -0.86 -0.46
C GLY A 112 4.15 -1.13 0.56
N LEU A 113 5.29 -0.42 0.40
CA LEU A 113 6.40 -0.49 1.35
C LEU A 113 5.99 0.03 2.73
N VAL A 114 5.21 1.11 2.81
CA VAL A 114 4.72 1.68 4.07
C VAL A 114 3.90 0.65 4.84
N ALA A 115 2.93 0.00 4.19
CA ALA A 115 2.08 -1.01 4.82
C ALA A 115 2.85 -2.30 5.16
N SER A 116 3.69 -2.80 4.24
CA SER A 116 4.52 -4.00 4.48
C SER A 116 5.44 -3.81 5.69
N TYR A 117 6.16 -2.68 5.73
CA TYR A 117 7.02 -2.33 6.85
C TYR A 117 6.23 -2.24 8.16
N TYR A 118 5.10 -1.54 8.14
CA TYR A 118 4.30 -1.33 9.34
C TYR A 118 3.78 -2.66 9.90
N PHE A 119 3.18 -3.52 9.07
CA PHE A 119 2.60 -4.78 9.55
C PHE A 119 3.65 -5.85 9.84
N SER A 120 4.85 -5.75 9.30
CA SER A 120 5.97 -6.60 9.71
C SER A 120 6.47 -6.22 11.12
N LYS A 121 6.71 -4.92 11.36
CA LYS A 121 7.29 -4.44 12.62
C LYS A 121 6.29 -4.26 13.76
N TYR A 122 5.04 -3.97 13.44
CA TYR A 122 4.02 -3.60 14.42
C TYR A 122 2.79 -4.49 14.28
N ASN A 123 2.23 -4.86 15.43
CA ASN A 123 0.94 -5.51 15.53
C ASN A 123 -0.01 -4.62 16.34
N PRO A 124 -0.62 -3.58 15.71
CA PRO A 124 -1.49 -2.65 16.44
C PRO A 124 -2.68 -3.39 17.06
N ALA A 125 -2.84 -3.27 18.38
CA ALA A 125 -3.90 -3.93 19.11
C ALA A 125 -5.28 -3.33 18.77
N GLY A 126 -6.27 -4.22 18.61
CA GLY A 126 -7.68 -3.84 18.45
C GLY A 126 -8.02 -3.19 17.10
N VAL A 127 -7.18 -3.37 16.07
CA VAL A 127 -7.54 -2.98 14.70
C VAL A 127 -8.12 -4.16 13.93
N ASN A 128 -9.28 -3.94 13.31
CA ASN A 128 -9.98 -4.91 12.48
C ASN A 128 -9.69 -4.61 11.01
N ILE A 129 -9.01 -5.54 10.34
CA ILE A 129 -8.58 -5.39 8.94
C ILE A 129 -9.12 -6.56 8.15
N ASN A 130 -9.94 -6.25 7.15
CA ASN A 130 -10.53 -7.23 6.23
C ASN A 130 -9.57 -7.61 5.12
N ARG A 131 -8.84 -6.62 4.58
CA ARG A 131 -7.97 -6.79 3.42
C ARG A 131 -6.85 -5.78 3.41
N ILE A 132 -5.67 -6.21 2.98
CA ILE A 132 -4.54 -5.35 2.64
C ILE A 132 -4.15 -5.68 1.21
N GLN A 133 -4.27 -4.72 0.30
CA GLN A 133 -3.94 -4.87 -1.09
C GLN A 133 -2.90 -3.84 -1.53
N LEU A 134 -1.79 -4.33 -2.04
CA LEU A 134 -0.63 -3.59 -2.49
C LEU A 134 -0.63 -3.54 -4.02
N MET A 135 -1.01 -2.39 -4.58
CA MET A 135 -1.12 -2.18 -6.03
C MET A 135 0.16 -1.55 -6.56
N ALA A 136 0.75 -2.13 -7.62
CA ALA A 136 2.02 -1.67 -8.19
C ALA A 136 3.08 -1.39 -7.11
N ASN A 137 3.22 -2.33 -6.18
CA ASN A 137 3.84 -2.07 -4.90
C ASN A 137 5.38 -2.01 -4.99
N ALA A 138 5.98 -1.06 -4.28
CA ALA A 138 7.43 -0.90 -4.20
C ALA A 138 8.06 -1.52 -2.92
N ALA A 139 7.46 -2.58 -2.36
CA ALA A 139 7.98 -3.21 -1.13
C ALA A 139 9.37 -3.83 -1.33
N GLY A 140 9.68 -4.30 -2.54
CA GLY A 140 11.03 -4.75 -2.93
C GLY A 140 11.96 -3.66 -3.43
N GLY A 141 11.47 -2.42 -3.49
CA GLY A 141 12.15 -1.29 -4.09
C GLY A 141 12.05 -1.26 -5.61
N SER A 142 12.67 -0.24 -6.19
CA SER A 142 12.77 -0.01 -7.63
C SER A 142 14.18 0.41 -8.00
N GLU A 143 14.74 -0.21 -9.04
CA GLU A 143 16.04 0.10 -9.58
C GLU A 143 16.12 1.55 -10.09
N LEU A 144 14.98 2.14 -10.49
CA LEU A 144 14.89 3.54 -10.87
C LEU A 144 15.33 4.48 -9.73
N ALA A 145 15.06 4.12 -8.48
CA ALA A 145 15.46 4.91 -7.31
C ALA A 145 16.98 4.95 -7.07
N THR A 146 17.74 4.06 -7.71
CA THR A 146 19.22 4.06 -7.67
C THR A 146 19.85 4.93 -8.75
N LYS A 147 19.05 5.37 -9.74
CA LYS A 147 19.55 6.13 -10.87
C LYS A 147 19.81 7.60 -10.50
N PRO A 148 20.62 8.33 -11.29
CA PRO A 148 20.83 9.76 -11.07
C PRO A 148 19.52 10.54 -11.06
N GLY A 149 19.44 11.59 -10.24
CA GLY A 149 18.22 12.38 -10.04
C GLY A 149 17.63 12.98 -11.33
N TRP A 150 18.46 13.30 -12.34
CA TRP A 150 17.96 13.81 -13.62
C TRP A 150 17.12 12.77 -14.38
N LEU A 151 17.47 11.48 -14.28
CA LEU A 151 16.70 10.40 -14.90
C LEU A 151 15.42 10.12 -14.11
N GLN A 152 15.50 10.17 -12.78
CA GLN A 152 14.32 10.09 -11.91
C GLN A 152 13.33 11.22 -12.22
N TYR A 153 13.83 12.44 -12.39
CA TYR A 153 13.01 13.58 -12.79
C TYR A 153 12.39 13.36 -14.18
N LEU A 154 13.16 12.88 -15.16
CA LEU A 154 12.64 12.63 -16.51
C LEU A 154 11.50 11.61 -16.53
N VAL A 155 11.60 10.53 -15.75
CA VAL A 155 10.64 9.41 -15.78
C VAL A 155 9.45 9.66 -14.87
N VAL A 156 9.70 10.07 -13.62
CA VAL A 156 8.69 10.16 -12.56
C VAL A 156 8.52 11.58 -12.02
N GLY A 157 9.24 12.57 -12.55
CA GLY A 157 9.14 13.99 -12.20
C GLY A 157 9.49 14.31 -10.75
N LEU A 158 10.30 13.48 -10.12
CA LEU A 158 10.68 13.63 -8.71
C LEU A 158 11.75 14.69 -8.53
N LYS A 159 11.61 15.47 -7.47
CA LYS A 159 12.57 16.48 -7.07
C LYS A 159 13.75 15.85 -6.33
N SER A 160 14.92 16.50 -6.39
CA SER A 160 16.16 16.02 -5.76
C SER A 160 16.10 15.96 -4.23
N ASP A 161 15.20 16.69 -3.60
CA ASP A 161 14.99 16.74 -2.15
C ASP A 161 13.94 15.74 -1.65
N ASN A 162 13.38 14.91 -2.53
CA ASN A 162 12.44 13.86 -2.15
C ASN A 162 13.15 12.76 -1.35
N THR A 163 12.94 12.75 -0.05
CA THR A 163 13.59 11.80 0.87
C THR A 163 13.00 10.40 0.76
N VAL A 164 11.74 10.28 0.31
CA VAL A 164 11.04 9.00 0.15
C VAL A 164 11.67 8.13 -0.94
N VAL A 165 12.28 8.73 -1.98
CA VAL A 165 13.02 8.01 -3.02
C VAL A 165 14.08 7.08 -2.42
N LYS A 166 14.79 7.53 -1.39
CA LYS A 166 15.85 6.75 -0.75
C LYS A 166 15.31 5.48 -0.10
N SER A 167 14.08 5.52 0.41
CA SER A 167 13.41 4.36 1.02
C SER A 167 13.04 3.27 0.02
N VAL A 168 12.82 3.63 -1.26
CA VAL A 168 12.42 2.68 -2.31
C VAL A 168 13.59 2.20 -3.18
N THR A 169 14.84 2.45 -2.79
CA THR A 169 15.95 1.69 -3.37
C THR A 169 15.82 0.21 -3.00
N PRO A 170 16.22 -0.76 -3.86
CA PRO A 170 16.12 -2.17 -3.52
C PRO A 170 16.85 -2.51 -2.22
N THR A 171 18.02 -1.91 -1.99
CA THR A 171 18.79 -2.06 -0.76
C THR A 171 18.02 -1.57 0.47
N ALA A 172 17.44 -0.36 0.44
CA ALA A 172 16.73 0.18 1.60
C ALA A 172 15.41 -0.55 1.85
N ALA A 173 14.62 -0.80 0.80
CA ALA A 173 13.32 -1.46 0.92
C ALA A 173 13.46 -2.89 1.46
N ARG A 174 14.38 -3.69 0.91
CA ARG A 174 14.61 -5.07 1.33
C ARG A 174 15.24 -5.20 2.71
N SER A 175 16.09 -4.26 3.13
CA SER A 175 16.72 -4.28 4.46
C SER A 175 15.86 -3.65 5.57
N SER A 176 14.77 -2.96 5.22
CA SER A 176 13.98 -2.20 6.19
C SER A 176 13.23 -3.05 7.22
N HIS A 177 12.82 -4.27 6.86
CA HIS A 177 12.07 -5.19 7.73
C HIS A 177 12.18 -6.64 7.25
N ASP A 178 11.74 -7.58 8.09
CA ASP A 178 11.55 -8.97 7.65
C ASP A 178 10.26 -9.06 6.83
N HIS A 179 10.42 -9.22 5.52
CA HIS A 179 9.32 -9.35 4.58
C HIS A 179 8.56 -10.68 4.70
N ASN A 180 9.12 -11.69 5.40
CA ASN A 180 8.44 -12.96 5.62
C ASN A 180 7.44 -12.93 6.79
N THR A 181 7.26 -11.79 7.45
CA THR A 181 6.24 -11.58 8.47
C THR A 181 5.39 -10.36 8.16
N ALA A 182 4.10 -10.49 8.43
CA ALA A 182 3.14 -9.39 8.49
C ALA A 182 2.21 -9.57 9.72
N ASN A 183 2.74 -10.16 10.81
CA ASN A 183 2.02 -10.42 12.05
C ASN A 183 0.66 -11.13 11.84
N GLY A 184 0.68 -12.22 11.06
CA GLY A 184 -0.51 -13.03 10.76
C GLY A 184 -1.40 -12.47 9.65
N ARG A 185 -1.03 -11.36 9.02
CA ARG A 185 -1.80 -10.73 7.93
C ARG A 185 -1.34 -11.23 6.56
N ILE A 186 -2.26 -11.23 5.61
CA ILE A 186 -2.00 -11.54 4.21
C ILE A 186 -1.93 -10.22 3.43
N LEU A 187 -0.90 -10.09 2.60
CA LEU A 187 -0.68 -8.95 1.71
C LEU A 187 -1.04 -9.35 0.28
N TYR A 188 -2.19 -8.91 -0.20
CA TYR A 188 -2.63 -9.19 -1.57
C TYR A 188 -1.95 -8.23 -2.54
N THR A 189 -1.51 -8.68 -3.71
CA THR A 189 -0.72 -7.86 -4.62
C THR A 189 -1.33 -7.86 -6.02
N THR A 190 -1.28 -6.71 -6.67
CA THR A 190 -1.60 -6.58 -8.10
C THR A 190 -0.50 -5.84 -8.83
N ALA A 191 -0.23 -6.27 -10.05
CA ALA A 191 0.79 -5.68 -10.91
C ALA A 191 0.16 -5.21 -12.23
N GLY A 192 0.62 -4.06 -12.73
CA GLY A 192 0.47 -3.70 -14.14
C GLY A 192 1.78 -4.06 -14.84
N GLU A 193 1.75 -4.56 -16.07
CA GLU A 193 2.95 -5.04 -16.77
C GLU A 193 2.98 -4.52 -18.20
N LYS A 194 2.83 -3.20 -18.35
CA LYS A 194 2.94 -2.51 -19.64
C LYS A 194 4.37 -2.09 -19.97
N GLY A 195 5.23 -1.97 -18.96
CA GLY A 195 6.48 -1.24 -19.06
C GLY A 195 6.28 0.27 -19.24
N GLY A 196 7.37 0.96 -19.58
CA GLY A 196 7.43 2.38 -19.80
C GLY A 196 8.83 2.88 -20.16
N ALA A 197 9.03 4.20 -20.12
CA ALA A 197 10.30 4.82 -20.50
C ALA A 197 11.49 4.39 -19.62
N ALA A 198 11.25 3.92 -18.39
CA ALA A 198 12.29 3.40 -17.51
C ALA A 198 12.53 1.89 -17.63
N SER A 199 11.78 1.15 -18.46
CA SER A 199 11.93 -0.32 -18.59
C SER A 199 13.36 -0.74 -18.92
N ALA A 200 14.10 0.05 -19.72
CA ALA A 200 15.51 -0.21 -20.04
C ALA A 200 16.45 -0.22 -18.81
N PHE A 201 15.97 0.23 -17.65
CA PHE A 201 16.72 0.30 -16.40
C PHE A 201 16.18 -0.63 -15.32
N LEU A 202 15.09 -1.34 -15.61
CA LEU A 202 14.39 -2.25 -14.72
C LEU A 202 14.69 -3.68 -15.18
N PRO A 203 15.00 -4.60 -14.26
CA PRO A 203 15.20 -6.00 -14.61
C PRO A 203 13.86 -6.66 -14.94
N GLY A 204 13.80 -7.35 -16.07
CA GLY A 204 12.69 -8.17 -16.52
C GLY A 204 11.45 -7.37 -16.88
N GLU A 205 10.30 -8.02 -16.74
CA GLU A 205 9.00 -7.40 -16.87
C GLU A 205 8.76 -6.35 -15.78
N ASP A 206 8.08 -5.26 -16.15
CA ASP A 206 7.91 -4.10 -15.29
C ASP A 206 6.65 -3.27 -15.62
N ASP A 207 6.31 -2.33 -14.74
CA ASP A 207 5.13 -1.45 -14.89
C ASP A 207 5.46 -0.03 -15.40
N GLY A 208 6.71 0.20 -15.81
CA GLY A 208 7.30 1.47 -16.20
C GLY A 208 8.01 2.22 -15.07
N VAL A 209 7.90 1.74 -13.81
CA VAL A 209 8.53 2.35 -12.63
C VAL A 209 9.12 1.28 -11.69
N VAL A 210 8.49 0.13 -11.58
CA VAL A 210 8.83 -0.95 -10.65
C VAL A 210 8.91 -2.27 -11.40
N ALA A 211 9.99 -3.02 -11.19
CA ALA A 211 10.20 -4.33 -11.78
C ALA A 211 9.41 -5.46 -11.09
N ASN A 212 9.23 -6.58 -11.80
CA ASN A 212 8.43 -7.71 -11.35
C ASN A 212 8.88 -8.34 -10.04
N HIS A 213 10.16 -8.23 -9.68
CA HIS A 213 10.61 -8.70 -8.37
C HIS A 213 9.89 -7.99 -7.21
N SER A 214 9.55 -6.71 -7.34
CA SER A 214 8.80 -5.99 -6.31
C SER A 214 7.29 -6.13 -6.52
N LEU A 215 6.81 -6.08 -7.77
CA LEU A 215 5.40 -6.24 -8.09
C LEU A 215 4.86 -7.61 -7.63
N CYS A 216 5.62 -8.67 -7.89
CA CYS A 216 5.31 -10.04 -7.51
C CYS A 216 5.83 -10.45 -6.13
N ASN A 217 6.49 -9.54 -5.39
CA ASN A 217 6.98 -9.75 -4.03
C ASN A 217 8.01 -10.90 -3.90
N ILE A 218 8.95 -10.94 -4.84
CA ILE A 218 10.03 -11.94 -4.94
C ILE A 218 11.17 -11.58 -3.99
N LYS A 219 11.70 -12.60 -3.30
CA LYS A 219 12.71 -12.48 -2.24
C LYS A 219 14.07 -11.96 -2.68
N ALA A 220 14.39 -12.09 -3.96
CA ALA A 220 15.61 -11.60 -4.57
C ALA A 220 15.28 -10.53 -5.62
N VAL A 221 16.22 -9.60 -5.84
CA VAL A 221 16.22 -8.82 -7.07
C VAL A 221 16.72 -9.76 -8.16
N ALA A 222 15.83 -10.10 -9.08
CA ALA A 222 16.11 -11.00 -10.19
C ALA A 222 15.46 -10.44 -11.44
N ASP A 223 16.04 -10.81 -12.58
CA ASP A 223 15.44 -10.67 -13.89
C ASP A 223 14.27 -11.65 -13.97
N VAL A 224 13.05 -11.16 -14.21
CA VAL A 224 11.84 -11.98 -14.24
C VAL A 224 11.05 -11.60 -15.47
N ASP A 225 11.13 -12.41 -16.52
CA ASP A 225 10.56 -12.15 -17.85
C ASP A 225 9.11 -12.67 -17.98
N ILE A 226 8.48 -13.05 -16.87
CA ILE A 226 7.10 -13.51 -16.83
C ILE A 226 6.24 -12.66 -15.91
N PHE A 227 4.96 -12.61 -16.26
CA PHE A 227 3.94 -11.95 -15.48
C PHE A 227 3.67 -12.59 -14.11
N CYS A 228 3.28 -11.80 -13.12
CA CYS A 228 3.00 -12.29 -11.78
C CYS A 228 1.92 -13.38 -11.78
N THR A 229 2.30 -14.62 -11.48
CA THR A 229 1.35 -15.75 -11.39
C THR A 229 0.41 -15.57 -10.20
N LYS A 230 -0.90 -15.81 -10.33
CA LYS A 230 -1.82 -15.72 -9.17
C LYS A 230 -1.45 -16.68 -8.04
N GLY A 231 -1.79 -16.31 -6.80
CA GLY A 231 -1.57 -17.09 -5.59
C GLY A 231 -0.24 -16.80 -4.89
N ASN A 232 0.27 -17.81 -4.15
CA ASN A 232 1.57 -17.82 -3.47
C ASN A 232 2.57 -18.82 -4.06
N ALA A 233 2.23 -19.44 -5.19
CA ALA A 233 3.10 -20.44 -5.79
C ALA A 233 4.47 -19.83 -6.14
N THR A 234 5.50 -20.67 -6.11
CA THR A 234 6.80 -20.38 -6.72
C THR A 234 6.57 -20.07 -8.20
N MET A 235 7.14 -18.96 -8.68
CA MET A 235 7.11 -18.64 -10.10
C MET A 235 8.28 -19.34 -10.79
N SER A 236 8.09 -19.78 -12.03
CA SER A 236 9.16 -20.34 -12.83
C SER A 236 9.03 -19.96 -14.30
N GLU A 237 10.18 -19.78 -14.94
CA GLU A 237 10.27 -19.47 -16.37
C GLU A 237 11.48 -20.17 -17.00
N LYS A 238 11.52 -20.17 -18.33
CA LYS A 238 12.71 -20.59 -19.05
C LYS A 238 13.72 -19.46 -19.12
N CYS A 239 14.96 -19.76 -18.78
CA CYS A 239 16.03 -18.77 -18.67
C CYS A 239 17.37 -19.32 -19.17
N GLY A 240 18.42 -18.50 -19.11
CA GLY A 240 19.77 -18.88 -19.53
C GLY A 240 19.96 -18.90 -21.04
N PHE A 241 21.14 -19.33 -21.50
CA PHE A 241 21.48 -19.36 -22.92
C PHE A 241 20.57 -20.31 -23.69
N LEU A 242 19.85 -19.78 -24.69
CA LEU A 242 18.84 -20.51 -25.47
C LEU A 242 17.70 -21.11 -24.64
N TRP A 243 17.36 -20.51 -23.49
CA TRP A 243 16.20 -20.90 -22.65
C TRP A 243 16.23 -22.36 -22.18
N LYS A 244 17.44 -22.92 -22.02
CA LYS A 244 17.63 -24.33 -21.65
C LYS A 244 17.40 -24.60 -20.16
N ASP A 245 17.54 -23.58 -19.32
CA ASP A 245 17.37 -23.70 -17.87
C ASP A 245 15.95 -23.34 -17.44
N THR A 246 15.58 -23.75 -16.23
CA THR A 246 14.34 -23.31 -15.57
C THR A 246 14.74 -22.51 -14.33
N CYS A 247 14.42 -21.22 -14.31
CA CYS A 247 14.62 -20.35 -13.16
C CYS A 247 13.42 -20.42 -12.23
N TYR A 248 13.66 -20.33 -10.93
CA TYR A 248 12.63 -20.37 -9.89
C TYR A 248 12.71 -19.14 -9.00
N TYR A 249 11.57 -18.50 -8.77
CA TYR A 249 11.46 -17.30 -7.96
C TYR A 249 10.49 -17.51 -6.79
N TYR A 250 11.02 -17.27 -5.60
CA TYR A 250 10.30 -17.44 -4.35
C TYR A 250 9.76 -16.10 -3.86
N ARG A 251 8.49 -16.11 -3.44
CA ARG A 251 7.81 -14.94 -2.88
C ARG A 251 7.98 -14.82 -1.38
N TRP A 252 7.85 -13.62 -0.84
CA TRP A 252 7.72 -13.44 0.60
C TRP A 252 6.46 -14.12 1.15
N ALA A 253 6.61 -14.78 2.29
CA ALA A 253 5.58 -15.66 2.86
C ALA A 253 4.16 -15.07 2.98
N PRO A 254 3.96 -13.80 3.45
CA PRO A 254 2.61 -13.27 3.65
C PRO A 254 1.93 -12.83 2.35
N THR A 255 2.62 -12.89 1.21
CA THR A 255 2.15 -12.24 -0.02
C THR A 255 1.34 -13.17 -0.91
N ARG A 256 0.31 -12.63 -1.56
CA ARG A 256 -0.59 -13.36 -2.48
C ARG A 256 -0.90 -12.50 -3.69
N THR A 257 -0.44 -12.90 -4.87
CA THR A 257 -0.80 -12.18 -6.10
C THR A 257 -2.25 -12.48 -6.48
N VAL A 258 -3.08 -11.46 -6.62
CA VAL A 258 -4.49 -11.61 -7.02
C VAL A 258 -4.68 -11.39 -8.52
N GLY A 259 -3.79 -10.63 -9.16
CA GLY A 259 -3.82 -10.46 -10.60
C GLY A 259 -2.63 -9.67 -11.13
N SER A 260 -2.37 -9.90 -12.40
CA SER A 260 -1.40 -9.19 -13.23
C SER A 260 -2.09 -8.76 -14.51
N TYR A 261 -1.85 -7.53 -14.94
CA TYR A 261 -2.65 -6.89 -15.99
C TYR A 261 -1.74 -6.36 -17.09
N SER A 262 -1.67 -7.13 -18.18
CA SER A 262 -1.00 -6.73 -19.42
C SER A 262 -1.66 -5.47 -19.96
N GLY A 263 -0.87 -4.43 -20.20
CA GLY A 263 -1.34 -3.14 -20.72
C GLY A 263 -1.65 -2.07 -19.68
N ASP A 264 -1.64 -2.41 -18.39
CA ASP A 264 -1.68 -1.43 -17.30
C ASP A 264 -0.26 -1.05 -16.87
N ASN A 265 0.02 0.25 -16.78
CA ASN A 265 1.28 0.75 -16.22
C ASN A 265 1.15 1.00 -14.72
N HIS A 266 2.22 1.52 -14.11
CA HIS A 266 2.27 1.88 -12.69
C HIS A 266 1.05 2.69 -12.27
N GLU A 267 0.76 3.79 -12.98
CA GLU A 267 -0.34 4.70 -12.65
C GLU A 267 -1.73 4.06 -12.84
N ALA A 268 -1.93 3.28 -13.91
CA ALA A 268 -3.19 2.58 -14.17
C ALA A 268 -3.55 1.60 -13.04
N SER A 269 -2.53 1.06 -12.36
CA SER A 269 -2.71 0.13 -11.24
C SER A 269 -3.43 0.73 -10.03
N LYS A 270 -3.58 2.06 -9.94
CA LYS A 270 -4.43 2.71 -8.93
C LYS A 270 -5.88 2.23 -8.97
N LYS A 271 -6.34 1.70 -10.10
CA LYS A 271 -7.71 1.17 -10.28
C LYS A 271 -7.85 -0.28 -9.82
N HIS A 272 -6.78 -0.95 -9.41
CA HIS A 272 -6.79 -2.37 -9.10
C HIS A 272 -7.46 -2.72 -7.76
N TYR A 273 -7.90 -1.74 -6.95
CA TYR A 273 -8.47 -1.98 -5.61
C TYR A 273 -9.70 -2.89 -5.61
N ASN A 274 -10.40 -3.02 -6.75
CA ASN A 274 -11.55 -3.90 -6.91
C ASN A 274 -11.18 -5.34 -7.36
N LYS A 275 -9.92 -5.60 -7.69
CA LYS A 275 -9.45 -6.90 -8.17
C LYS A 275 -9.26 -7.88 -7.01
N ARG A 276 -9.61 -9.15 -7.24
CA ARG A 276 -9.60 -10.21 -6.23
C ARG A 276 -8.99 -11.50 -6.76
#